data_AF-A0A839LF82-F1
#
_entry.id   AF-A0A839LF82-F1
#
_cell.length_a   1.000
_cell.length_b   1.000
_cell.length_c   1.000
_cell.angle_alpha   90.00
_cell.angle_beta   90.00
_cell.angle_gamma   90.00
#
_symmetry.space_group_name_H-M   'P 1'
#
loop_
_entity.id
_entity.type
_entity.pdbx_description
1 polymer ?
#
loop_
_entity_poly.entity_id
_entity_poly.type
_entity_poly.pdbx_seq_one_letter_code
_entity_poly.pdbx_strand_id
1 'polypeptide(L)'
;MADIAQQGQLKEAVAAQKAAQKAPPAAPPHFDPAVFIGLCEGEPGDLLRIEQEIAGPLTMRRAGGGAPLRPLGLRRVHASSSITLLDLSDDGKSLTLTHNNDPKPVPFKRLPDYRASAEERAALAGRYYSDELDAAWTLTDQKEGLVLKGTGSGGAALAGVKPDLLEGPR
;
A
#
# COMPACT_ATOMS: atom_id res chain seq x y z
N MET A 1 29.17 -46.22 -39.61
CA MET A 1 28.00 -46.29 -38.69
C MET A 1 27.86 -45.04 -37.81
N ALA A 2 28.20 -43.84 -38.31
CA ALA A 2 28.11 -42.59 -37.54
C ALA A 2 26.88 -41.72 -37.88
N ASP A 3 26.19 -42.02 -38.98
CA ASP A 3 25.11 -41.19 -39.55
C ASP A 3 23.78 -41.26 -38.76
N ILE A 4 23.48 -42.39 -38.13
CA ILE A 4 22.19 -42.63 -37.47
C ILE A 4 22.11 -41.90 -36.11
N ALA A 5 23.24 -41.72 -35.42
CA ALA A 5 23.29 -41.04 -34.12
C ALA A 5 23.01 -39.53 -34.23
N GLN A 6 23.44 -38.90 -35.33
CA GLN A 6 23.27 -37.46 -35.55
C GLN A 6 21.82 -37.09 -35.90
N GLN A 7 21.09 -37.97 -36.59
CA GLN A 7 19.67 -37.76 -36.90
C GLN A 7 18.75 -37.90 -35.67
N GLY A 8 19.13 -38.71 -34.67
CA GLY A 8 18.41 -38.83 -33.41
C GLY A 8 18.47 -37.53 -32.59
N GLN A 9 19.67 -36.95 -32.47
CA GLN A 9 19.89 -35.71 -31.71
C GLN A 9 19.21 -34.49 -32.34
N LEU A 10 19.15 -34.39 -33.67
CA LEU A 10 18.42 -33.30 -34.33
C LEU A 10 16.90 -33.41 -34.09
N LYS A 11 16.34 -34.63 -34.08
CA LYS A 11 14.91 -34.83 -33.84
C LYS A 11 14.50 -34.50 -32.39
N GLU A 12 15.34 -34.81 -31.41
CA GLU A 12 15.11 -34.42 -30.02
C GLU A 12 15.24 -32.91 -29.80
N ALA A 13 16.23 -32.25 -30.42
CA ALA A 13 16.39 -30.80 -30.33
C ALA A 13 15.21 -30.03 -30.96
N VAL A 14 14.70 -30.51 -32.11
CA VAL A 14 13.55 -29.91 -32.78
C VAL A 14 12.24 -30.20 -32.02
N ALA A 15 12.09 -31.37 -31.41
CA ALA A 15 10.95 -31.69 -30.55
C ALA A 15 10.94 -30.85 -29.27
N ALA A 16 12.11 -30.62 -28.65
CA ALA A 16 12.26 -29.75 -27.47
C ALA A 16 11.96 -28.28 -27.80
N GLN A 17 12.41 -27.78 -28.97
CA GLN A 17 12.05 -26.43 -29.43
C GLN A 17 10.56 -26.29 -29.76
N LYS A 18 9.93 -27.31 -30.37
CA LYS A 18 8.47 -27.31 -30.62
C LYS A 18 7.67 -27.39 -29.33
N ALA A 19 8.18 -28.05 -28.29
CA ALA A 19 7.55 -28.07 -26.96
C ALA A 19 7.68 -26.71 -26.25
N ALA A 20 8.82 -26.03 -26.36
CA ALA A 20 9.02 -24.69 -25.81
C ALA A 20 8.19 -23.62 -26.54
N GLN A 21 7.96 -23.76 -27.85
CA GLN A 21 7.09 -22.86 -28.63
C GLN A 21 5.58 -23.10 -28.42
N LYS A 22 5.20 -24.24 -27.83
CA LYS A 22 3.81 -24.55 -27.47
C LYS A 22 3.45 -24.14 -26.04
N ALA A 23 4.41 -23.68 -25.25
CA ALA A 23 4.10 -23.03 -24.00
C ALA A 23 3.31 -21.75 -24.33
N PRO A 24 2.10 -21.55 -23.80
CA PRO A 24 1.40 -20.30 -23.97
C PRO A 24 2.35 -19.17 -23.54
N PRO A 25 2.45 -18.06 -24.30
CA PRO A 25 3.26 -16.94 -23.88
C PRO A 25 2.87 -16.60 -22.45
N ALA A 26 3.86 -16.53 -21.55
CA ALA A 26 3.62 -16.11 -20.18
C ALA A 26 2.79 -14.82 -20.25
N ALA A 27 1.64 -14.82 -19.57
CA ALA A 27 0.75 -13.66 -19.58
C ALA A 27 1.60 -12.41 -19.29
N PRO A 28 1.42 -11.32 -20.06
CA PRO A 28 2.17 -10.10 -19.80
C PRO A 28 1.94 -9.75 -18.33
N PRO A 29 3.02 -9.46 -17.59
CA PRO A 29 2.90 -9.30 -16.16
C PRO A 29 1.95 -8.11 -15.91
N HIS A 30 0.89 -8.37 -15.15
CA HIS A 30 -0.17 -7.42 -14.87
C HIS A 30 0.23 -6.58 -13.67
N PHE A 31 -0.16 -5.31 -13.63
CA PHE A 31 -0.02 -4.50 -12.41
C PHE A 31 -0.91 -5.12 -11.32
N ASP A 32 -0.31 -5.61 -10.25
CA ASP A 32 -1.06 -6.12 -9.11
C ASP A 32 -1.14 -5.02 -8.03
N PRO A 33 -2.27 -4.30 -7.91
CA PRO A 33 -2.42 -3.27 -6.89
C PRO A 33 -2.28 -3.83 -5.48
N ALA A 34 -2.65 -5.11 -5.26
CA ALA A 34 -2.69 -5.71 -3.93
C ALA A 34 -1.30 -5.73 -3.27
N VAL A 35 -0.24 -5.84 -4.07
CA VAL A 35 1.15 -5.84 -3.59
C VAL A 35 1.54 -4.49 -2.98
N PHE A 36 0.92 -3.39 -3.42
CA PHE A 36 1.26 -2.04 -2.97
C PHE A 36 0.34 -1.55 -1.85
N ILE A 37 -0.82 -2.19 -1.66
CA ILE A 37 -1.76 -1.81 -0.59
C ILE A 37 -1.09 -1.97 0.78
N GLY A 38 -1.36 -1.01 1.66
CA GLY A 38 -0.87 -1.01 3.03
C GLY A 38 -0.42 0.37 3.49
N LEU A 39 0.11 0.39 4.71
CA LEU A 39 0.62 1.59 5.35
C LEU A 39 2.14 1.53 5.46
N CYS A 40 2.79 2.63 5.11
CA CYS A 40 4.24 2.77 5.19
C CYS A 40 4.63 4.08 5.88
N GLU A 41 5.82 4.10 6.47
CA GLU A 41 6.42 5.26 7.14
C GLU A 41 7.76 5.59 6.49
N GLY A 42 7.93 6.85 6.08
CA GLY A 42 9.16 7.39 5.52
C GLY A 42 10.03 8.01 6.60
N GLU A 43 10.23 9.32 6.53
CA GLU A 43 10.79 10.10 7.64
C GLU A 43 9.83 10.12 8.85
N PRO A 44 10.30 10.40 10.07
CA PRO A 44 9.44 10.43 11.26
C PRO A 44 8.21 11.33 11.07
N GLY A 45 7.02 10.73 11.13
CA GLY A 45 5.74 11.43 10.92
C GLY A 45 5.25 11.47 9.47
N ASP A 46 6.05 11.01 8.50
CA ASP A 46 5.67 10.92 7.10
C ASP A 46 5.01 9.57 6.80
N LEU A 47 3.68 9.55 6.82
CA LEU A 47 2.89 8.36 6.57
C LEU A 47 2.35 8.33 5.14
N LEU A 48 2.55 7.19 4.51
CA LEU A 48 2.06 6.88 3.18
C LEU A 48 1.11 5.69 3.26
N ARG A 49 -0.16 5.89 2.87
CA ARG A 49 -1.11 4.78 2.70
C ARG A 49 -1.44 4.59 1.23
N ILE A 50 -1.39 3.35 0.77
CA ILE A 50 -1.97 2.94 -0.51
C ILE A 50 -3.15 2.02 -0.21
N GLU A 51 -4.29 2.31 -0.81
CA GLU A 51 -5.53 1.57 -0.59
C GLU A 51 -6.37 1.51 -1.85
N GLN A 52 -7.27 0.53 -1.92
CA GLN A 52 -8.22 0.40 -3.00
C GLN A 52 -9.62 0.23 -2.42
N GLU A 53 -10.55 1.08 -2.83
CA GLU A 53 -11.97 0.87 -2.56
C GLU A 53 -12.49 -0.30 -3.42
N ILE A 54 -13.44 -1.09 -2.90
CA ILE A 54 -13.96 -2.34 -3.52
C ILE A 54 -14.31 -2.19 -5.01
N ALA A 55 -14.81 -1.02 -5.41
CA ALA A 55 -15.10 -0.67 -6.81
C ALA A 55 -14.48 0.68 -7.22
N GLY A 56 -13.52 1.20 -6.44
CA GLY A 56 -12.95 2.53 -6.64
C GLY A 56 -11.48 2.49 -7.08
N PRO A 57 -10.90 3.68 -7.33
CA PRO A 57 -9.52 3.78 -7.77
C PRO A 57 -8.55 3.39 -6.65
N LEU A 58 -7.38 2.88 -7.05
CA LEU A 58 -6.23 2.82 -6.16
C LEU A 58 -5.89 4.25 -5.74
N THR A 59 -5.74 4.51 -4.45
CA THR A 59 -5.48 5.85 -3.91
C THR A 59 -4.24 5.82 -3.04
N MET A 60 -3.34 6.77 -3.28
CA MET A 60 -2.18 7.03 -2.44
C MET A 60 -2.48 8.24 -1.56
N ARG A 61 -2.23 8.14 -0.25
CA ARG A 61 -2.44 9.22 0.71
C ARG A 61 -1.16 9.52 1.46
N ARG A 62 -0.85 10.82 1.57
CA ARG A 62 0.30 11.35 2.31
C ARG A 62 -0.07 12.72 2.88
N ALA A 63 0.32 13.01 4.13
CA ALA A 63 0.14 14.32 4.76
C ALA A 63 -1.27 14.95 4.61
N GLY A 64 -2.33 14.15 4.75
CA GLY A 64 -3.73 14.63 4.68
C GLY A 64 -4.32 14.79 3.27
N GLY A 65 -3.54 14.57 2.20
CA GLY A 65 -4.01 14.60 0.82
C GLY A 65 -4.12 13.21 0.19
N GLY A 66 -5.12 13.00 -0.68
CA GLY A 66 -5.31 11.76 -1.46
C GLY A 66 -5.09 11.97 -2.96
N ALA A 67 -4.36 11.05 -3.58
CA ALA A 67 -4.01 11.05 -4.99
C ALA A 67 -4.48 9.74 -5.64
N PRO A 68 -5.44 9.76 -6.58
CA PRO A 68 -5.80 8.55 -7.29
C PRO A 68 -4.64 8.13 -8.21
N LEU A 69 -4.22 6.89 -8.04
CA LEU A 69 -3.18 6.22 -8.80
C LEU A 69 -3.80 5.51 -10.00
N ARG A 70 -3.33 5.84 -11.19
CA ARG A 70 -3.66 5.11 -12.42
C ARG A 70 -2.48 4.24 -12.84
N PRO A 71 -2.63 2.91 -12.90
CA PRO A 71 -1.55 2.05 -13.36
C PRO A 71 -1.28 2.29 -14.84
N LEU A 72 0.00 2.40 -15.19
CA LEU A 72 0.49 2.62 -16.56
C LEU A 72 1.38 1.46 -17.05
N GLY A 73 1.70 0.53 -16.16
CA GLY A 73 2.55 -0.63 -16.44
C GLY A 73 2.80 -1.42 -15.15
N LEU A 74 3.77 -2.31 -15.18
CA LEU A 74 4.07 -3.26 -14.09
C LEU A 74 4.16 -2.66 -12.69
N ARG A 75 4.85 -1.54 -12.61
CA ARG A 75 5.24 -0.85 -11.38
C ARG A 75 5.06 0.66 -11.49
N ARG A 76 4.58 1.13 -12.63
CA ARG A 76 4.48 2.55 -12.95
C ARG A 76 3.05 3.01 -12.77
N VAL A 77 2.87 4.06 -11.99
CA VAL A 77 1.57 4.68 -11.75
C VAL A 77 1.63 6.18 -12.04
N HIS A 78 0.50 6.73 -12.45
CA HIS A 78 0.30 8.16 -12.54
C HIS A 78 -0.50 8.64 -11.33
N ALA A 79 0.09 9.51 -10.52
CA ALA A 79 -0.58 10.17 -9.42
C ALA A 79 -1.34 11.39 -9.96
N SER A 80 -2.67 11.26 -10.08
CA SER A 80 -3.48 12.22 -10.84
C SER A 80 -3.54 13.62 -10.23
N SER A 81 -3.21 13.77 -8.95
CA SER A 81 -3.20 15.07 -8.25
C SER A 81 -1.90 15.88 -8.46
N SER A 82 -0.85 15.29 -9.03
CA SER A 82 0.48 15.94 -9.11
C SER A 82 1.17 15.87 -10.48
N ILE A 83 0.48 15.45 -11.55
CA ILE A 83 1.07 15.22 -12.91
C ILE A 83 2.38 14.41 -12.83
N THR A 84 2.53 13.58 -11.79
CA THR A 84 3.79 12.91 -11.52
C THR A 84 3.65 11.43 -11.82
N LEU A 85 4.56 10.94 -12.65
CA LEU A 85 4.80 9.53 -12.85
C LEU A 85 5.65 9.01 -11.70
N LEU A 86 5.19 7.92 -11.09
CA LEU A 86 5.85 7.24 -9.98
C LEU A 86 6.18 5.81 -10.41
N ASP A 87 7.40 5.40 -10.15
CA ASP A 87 7.77 3.99 -10.16
C ASP A 87 7.73 3.47 -8.72
N LEU A 88 6.93 2.43 -8.50
CA LEU A 88 6.71 1.74 -7.22
C LEU A 88 7.54 0.46 -7.18
N SER A 89 8.38 0.30 -6.16
CA SER A 89 9.04 -0.98 -5.89
C SER A 89 8.72 -1.43 -4.47
N ASP A 90 8.23 -2.65 -4.33
CA ASP A 90 7.88 -3.25 -3.05
C ASP A 90 8.61 -4.57 -2.88
N ASP A 91 9.22 -4.78 -1.70
CA ASP A 91 9.89 -6.02 -1.32
C ASP A 91 9.18 -6.76 -0.16
N GLY A 92 7.97 -6.31 0.21
CA GLY A 92 7.17 -6.81 1.32
C GLY A 92 7.54 -6.20 2.68
N LYS A 93 8.69 -5.52 2.80
CA LYS A 93 9.14 -4.83 4.03
C LYS A 93 9.22 -3.32 3.84
N SER A 94 9.40 -2.88 2.61
CA SER A 94 9.56 -1.49 2.24
C SER A 94 8.92 -1.24 0.88
N LEU A 95 8.38 -0.03 0.75
CA LEU A 95 7.88 0.53 -0.49
C LEU A 95 8.79 1.69 -0.88
N THR A 96 9.32 1.67 -2.09
CA THR A 96 10.13 2.76 -2.63
C THR A 96 9.34 3.49 -3.70
N LEU A 97 9.24 4.82 -3.56
CA LEU A 97 8.70 5.71 -4.57
C LEU A 97 9.83 6.39 -5.32
N THR A 98 9.81 6.33 -6.65
CA THR A 98 10.75 7.10 -7.49
C THR A 98 9.95 8.04 -8.39
N HIS A 99 10.22 9.33 -8.30
CA HIS A 99 9.59 10.33 -9.15
C HIS A 99 10.29 10.37 -10.50
N ASN A 100 9.55 10.46 -11.60
CA ASN A 100 10.19 10.53 -12.92
C ASN A 100 10.97 11.84 -13.15
N ASN A 101 10.63 12.92 -12.43
CA ASN A 101 11.29 14.22 -12.53
C ASN A 101 12.45 14.39 -11.53
N ASP A 102 12.51 13.53 -10.50
CA ASP A 102 13.61 13.45 -9.53
C ASP A 102 13.90 11.97 -9.28
N PRO A 103 14.95 11.40 -9.91
CA PRO A 103 15.21 9.97 -9.86
C PRO A 103 15.70 9.51 -8.48
N LYS A 104 15.78 10.40 -7.47
CA LYS A 104 16.10 10.00 -6.10
C LYS A 104 15.00 9.09 -5.53
N PRO A 105 15.30 7.82 -5.21
CA PRO A 105 14.32 6.94 -4.60
C PRO A 105 14.02 7.39 -3.16
N VAL A 106 12.73 7.43 -2.82
CA VAL A 106 12.24 7.74 -1.47
C VAL A 106 11.74 6.44 -0.84
N PRO A 107 12.47 5.87 0.14
CA PRO A 107 12.07 4.64 0.80
C PRO A 107 11.04 4.91 1.90
N PHE A 108 10.08 4.01 2.00
CA PHE A 108 9.11 3.92 3.09
C PHE A 108 9.16 2.51 3.67
N LYS A 109 9.22 2.40 4.99
CA LYS A 109 9.14 1.13 5.70
C LYS A 109 7.68 0.72 5.84
N ARG A 110 7.32 -0.51 5.47
CA ARG A 110 5.97 -1.05 5.72
C ARG A 110 5.74 -1.18 7.21
N LEU A 111 4.60 -0.68 7.66
CA LEU A 111 4.12 -0.88 9.02
C LEU A 111 3.23 -2.14 9.02
N PRO A 112 3.35 -2.99 10.06
CA PRO A 112 2.42 -4.09 10.24
C PRO A 112 1.02 -3.55 10.51
N ASP A 113 0.00 -4.34 10.16
CA ASP A 113 -1.37 -4.04 10.56
C ASP A 113 -1.44 -3.98 12.10
N TYR A 114 -1.67 -2.79 12.64
CA TYR A 114 -1.75 -2.57 14.07
C TYR A 114 -3.20 -2.53 14.52
N ARG A 115 -3.52 -3.33 15.54
CA ARG A 115 -4.79 -3.28 16.24
C ARG A 115 -4.53 -3.09 17.72
N ALA A 116 -4.89 -1.93 18.25
CA ALA A 116 -4.79 -1.65 19.67
C ALA A 116 -5.56 -2.71 20.49
N SER A 117 -4.89 -3.29 21.48
CA SER A 117 -5.47 -4.20 22.46
C SER A 117 -6.52 -3.49 23.32
N ALA A 118 -7.34 -4.27 24.05
CA ALA A 118 -8.33 -3.68 24.96
C ALA A 118 -7.69 -2.83 26.06
N GLU A 119 -6.52 -3.26 26.55
CA GLU A 119 -5.76 -2.53 27.58
C GLU A 119 -5.21 -1.20 27.04
N GLU A 120 -4.60 -1.21 25.85
CA GLU A 120 -4.13 0.03 25.20
C GLU A 120 -5.29 0.98 24.92
N ARG A 121 -6.43 0.47 24.43
CA ARG A 121 -7.61 1.32 24.20
C ARG A 121 -8.17 1.89 25.50
N ALA A 122 -8.23 1.10 26.57
CA ALA A 122 -8.66 1.58 27.88
C ALA A 122 -7.70 2.66 28.43
N ALA A 123 -6.39 2.53 28.20
CA ALA A 123 -5.40 3.53 28.61
C ALA A 123 -5.51 4.84 27.81
N LEU A 124 -5.94 4.79 26.54
CA LEU A 124 -6.18 5.95 25.68
C LEU A 124 -7.59 6.56 25.85
N ALA A 125 -8.51 5.86 26.52
CA ALA A 125 -9.84 6.38 26.76
C ALA A 125 -9.79 7.47 27.84
N GLY A 126 -10.43 8.60 27.57
CA GLY A 126 -10.35 9.74 28.47
C GLY A 126 -10.86 11.03 27.85
N ARG A 127 -10.77 12.11 28.62
CA ARG A 127 -11.12 13.45 28.18
C ARG A 127 -9.85 14.25 27.93
N TYR A 128 -9.77 14.86 26.76
CA TYR A 128 -8.65 15.64 26.28
C TYR A 128 -9.12 17.07 26.03
N TYR A 129 -8.24 18.03 26.27
CA TYR A 129 -8.50 19.44 26.07
C TYR A 129 -7.28 20.07 25.41
N SER A 130 -7.53 20.98 24.46
CA SER A 130 -6.50 21.79 23.82
C SER A 130 -6.78 23.25 24.11
N ASP A 131 -5.83 23.91 24.79
CA ASP A 131 -5.88 25.36 25.03
C ASP A 131 -5.85 26.15 23.72
N GLU A 132 -5.09 25.67 22.73
CA GLU A 132 -4.93 26.35 21.43
C GLU A 132 -6.24 26.40 20.64
N LEU A 133 -7.01 25.31 20.68
CA LEU A 133 -8.29 25.20 19.98
C LEU A 133 -9.49 25.57 20.85
N ASP A 134 -9.28 25.85 22.14
CA ASP A 134 -10.33 26.03 23.16
C ASP A 134 -11.43 24.95 23.06
N ALA A 135 -10.99 23.69 22.93
CA ALA A 135 -11.86 22.58 22.60
C ALA A 135 -11.55 21.34 23.44
N ALA A 136 -12.61 20.62 23.82
CA ALA A 136 -12.51 19.36 24.51
C ALA A 136 -13.04 18.22 23.63
N TRP A 137 -12.37 17.08 23.71
CA TRP A 137 -12.80 15.82 23.09
C TRP A 137 -12.77 14.69 24.11
N THR A 138 -13.58 13.68 23.87
CA THR A 138 -13.60 12.46 24.68
C THR A 138 -13.32 11.27 23.78
N LEU A 139 -12.28 10.50 24.10
CA LEU A 139 -12.07 9.18 23.52
C LEU A 139 -12.80 8.16 24.37
N THR A 140 -13.66 7.36 23.73
CA THR A 140 -14.41 6.29 24.40
C THR A 140 -14.05 4.95 23.80
N ASP A 141 -13.72 3.95 24.62
CA ASP A 141 -13.57 2.58 24.14
C ASP A 141 -14.95 1.98 23.84
N GLN A 142 -15.09 1.39 22.66
CA GLN A 142 -16.27 0.67 22.21
C GLN A 142 -15.85 -0.71 21.69
N LYS A 143 -16.84 -1.60 21.51
CA LYS A 143 -16.61 -2.99 21.09
C LYS A 143 -15.78 -3.10 19.81
N GLU A 144 -15.94 -2.16 18.88
CA GLU A 144 -15.26 -2.14 17.57
C GLU A 144 -13.99 -1.27 17.54
N GLY A 145 -13.69 -0.53 18.61
CA GLY A 145 -12.52 0.37 18.66
C GLY A 145 -12.76 1.64 19.48
N LEU A 146 -11.83 2.59 19.36
CA LEU A 146 -11.95 3.90 20.01
C LEU A 146 -12.85 4.83 19.19
N VAL A 147 -13.68 5.62 19.86
CA VAL A 147 -14.50 6.64 19.23
C VAL A 147 -14.17 8.00 19.84
N LEU A 148 -13.75 8.94 19.00
CA LEU A 148 -13.53 10.33 19.33
C LEU A 148 -14.86 11.09 19.28
N LYS A 149 -15.26 11.73 20.37
CA LYS A 149 -16.42 12.62 20.43
C LYS A 149 -15.94 14.05 20.72
N GLY A 150 -16.21 14.97 19.82
CA GLY A 150 -15.94 16.40 20.01
C GLY A 150 -17.14 17.16 20.59
N THR A 151 -17.13 18.47 20.40
CA THR A 151 -18.22 19.39 20.80
C THR A 151 -19.47 19.27 19.91
N GLY A 152 -19.37 18.62 18.75
CA GLY A 152 -20.50 18.29 17.86
C GLY A 152 -21.18 16.96 18.18
N SER A 153 -22.34 16.70 17.58
CA SER A 153 -23.17 15.51 17.83
C SER A 153 -22.67 14.21 17.16
N GLY A 154 -21.56 14.24 16.43
CA GLY A 154 -21.01 13.08 15.72
C GLY A 154 -19.77 12.50 16.43
N GLY A 155 -19.80 11.19 16.69
CA GLY A 155 -18.60 10.45 17.08
C GLY A 155 -17.85 9.93 15.85
N ALA A 156 -16.53 9.99 15.89
CA ALA A 156 -15.62 9.53 14.85
C ALA A 156 -14.90 8.26 15.31
N ALA A 157 -15.12 7.13 14.62
CA ALA A 157 -14.43 5.88 14.91
C ALA A 157 -12.96 5.96 14.49
N LEU A 158 -12.06 5.68 15.42
CA LEU A 158 -10.62 5.73 15.21
C LEU A 158 -10.06 4.33 14.91
N ALA A 159 -9.23 4.23 13.89
CA ALA A 159 -8.45 3.04 13.58
C ALA A 159 -7.02 3.19 14.13
N GLY A 160 -6.49 2.10 14.70
CA GLY A 160 -5.09 2.05 15.12
C GLY A 160 -4.16 2.04 13.91
N VAL A 161 -3.12 2.87 13.95
CA VAL A 161 -2.07 2.91 12.93
C VAL A 161 -0.77 2.29 13.44
N LYS A 162 -0.35 2.70 14.64
CA LYS A 162 0.76 2.14 15.41
C LYS A 162 0.54 2.49 16.88
N PRO A 163 1.35 1.98 17.83
CA PRO A 163 1.27 2.44 19.21
C PRO A 163 1.29 3.98 19.24
N ASP A 164 0.37 4.56 20.01
CA ASP A 164 0.19 6.01 20.18
C ASP A 164 -0.27 6.81 18.95
N LEU A 165 -0.60 6.16 17.83
CA LEU A 165 -1.16 6.84 16.66
C LEU A 165 -2.48 6.20 16.21
N LEU A 166 -3.51 7.03 16.22
CA LEU A 166 -4.86 6.70 15.77
C LEU A 166 -5.24 7.59 14.59
N GLU A 167 -5.96 7.05 13.62
CA GLU A 167 -6.51 7.78 12.47
C GLU A 167 -8.03 7.79 12.53
N GLY A 168 -8.66 8.94 12.30
CA GLY A 168 -10.12 9.07 12.28
C GLY A 168 -10.77 8.53 11.00
N PRO A 169 -12.11 8.45 10.99
CA PRO A 169 -12.86 8.14 9.78
C PRO A 169 -12.73 9.31 8.81
N ARG A 170 -12.76 8.99 7.53
CA ARG A 170 -12.55 9.92 6.42
C ARG A 170 -13.87 10.38 5.83
#